data_AF-A0A970WLS7-F1
#
_entry.id   AF-A0A970WLS7-F1
#
_cell.length_a   1.000
_cell.length_b   1.000
_cell.length_c   1.000
_cell.angle_alpha   90.00
_cell.angle_beta   90.00
_cell.angle_gamma   90.00
#
_symmetry.space_group_name_H-M   'P 1'
#
loop_
_entity.id
_entity.type
_entity.pdbx_description
1 polymer ?
#
loop_
_entity_poly.entity_id
_entity_poly.type
_entity_poly.pdbx_seq_one_letter_code
_entity_poly.pdbx_strand_id
1 'polypeptide(L)'
;MQVKVYTPQIVEIPSEYLPALAKRAADSLGDRAGEVSATRGHLVRQAVQDGLLRKFDDLVGDDGTVDLVCDPGMEIPLELENRTLTLTELLDALHVKRTWGDVKAASEAA
;
A
#
# COMPACT_ATOMS: atom_id res chain seq x y z
N MET A 1 -13.55 30.09 0.24
CA MET A 1 -12.76 29.27 -0.69
C MET A 1 -11.49 28.84 0.03
N GLN A 2 -11.29 27.55 0.23
CA GLN A 2 -10.08 27.01 0.84
C GLN A 2 -9.20 26.45 -0.28
N VAL A 3 -7.96 26.89 -0.38
CA VAL A 3 -6.99 26.40 -1.36
C VAL A 3 -6.03 25.47 -0.63
N LYS A 4 -6.01 24.19 -1.00
CA LYS A 4 -5.03 23.23 -0.48
C LYS A 4 -3.83 23.19 -1.41
N VAL A 5 -2.63 23.37 -0.86
CA VAL A 5 -1.37 23.29 -1.61
C VAL A 5 -0.60 22.08 -1.08
N TYR A 6 -0.46 21.06 -1.91
CA TYR A 6 0.23 19.83 -1.55
C TYR A 6 1.73 19.95 -1.82
N THR A 7 2.55 19.61 -0.83
CA THR A 7 4.01 19.55 -0.98
C THR A 7 4.47 18.11 -1.15
N PRO A 8 5.34 17.81 -2.13
CA PRO A 8 5.92 16.47 -2.27
C PRO A 8 6.63 16.02 -0.99
N GLN A 9 6.43 14.76 -0.62
CA GLN A 9 7.05 14.14 0.55
C GLN A 9 7.61 12.77 0.16
N ILE A 10 8.79 12.44 0.68
CA ILE A 10 9.35 11.08 0.61
C ILE A 10 9.04 10.39 1.93
N VAL A 11 8.56 9.15 1.83
CA VAL A 11 8.23 8.29 2.96
C VAL A 11 8.85 6.93 2.74
N GLU A 12 9.37 6.34 3.81
CA GLU A 12 9.87 4.97 3.80
C GLU A 12 8.89 4.11 4.59
N ILE A 13 8.39 3.06 3.95
CA ILE A 13 7.55 2.04 4.59
C ILE A 13 8.36 0.75 4.58
N PRO A 14 8.76 0.23 5.76
CA PRO A 14 9.51 -1.01 5.82
C PRO A 14 8.75 -2.18 5.18
N SER A 15 9.48 -3.05 4.49
CA SER A 15 8.89 -4.07 3.62
C SER A 15 8.05 -5.10 4.38
N GLU A 16 8.34 -5.31 5.67
CA GLU A 16 7.60 -6.18 6.57
C GLU A 16 6.15 -5.74 6.81
N TYR A 17 5.85 -4.44 6.62
CA TYR A 17 4.48 -3.91 6.77
C TYR A 17 3.66 -4.02 5.49
N LEU A 18 4.30 -4.18 4.32
CA LEU A 18 3.60 -4.17 3.03
C LEU A 18 2.49 -5.22 2.91
N PRO A 19 2.64 -6.48 3.36
CA PRO A 19 1.54 -7.46 3.28
C PRO A 19 0.33 -7.05 4.11
N ALA A 20 0.57 -6.55 5.33
CA ALA A 20 -0.50 -6.12 6.22
C ALA A 20 -1.22 -4.87 5.68
N LEU A 21 -0.47 -3.94 5.09
CA LEU A 21 -1.01 -2.75 4.43
C LEU A 21 -1.83 -3.11 3.18
N ALA A 22 -1.29 -3.98 2.31
CA ALA A 22 -1.99 -4.44 1.11
C ALA A 22 -3.30 -5.15 1.48
N LYS A 23 -3.28 -5.99 2.52
CA LYS A 23 -4.47 -6.67 3.01
C LYS A 23 -5.54 -5.67 3.47
N ARG A 24 -5.20 -4.73 4.35
CA ARG A 24 -6.17 -3.76 4.88
C ARG A 24 -6.69 -2.81 3.79
N ALA A 25 -5.84 -2.44 2.84
CA ALA A 25 -6.26 -1.65 1.69
C ALA A 25 -7.26 -2.43 0.81
N ALA A 26 -7.02 -3.73 0.59
CA ALA A 26 -7.96 -4.60 -0.13
C ALA A 26 -9.28 -4.78 0.66
N ASP A 27 -9.20 -5.06 1.97
CA ASP A 27 -10.36 -5.22 2.85
C ASP A 27 -11.25 -3.96 2.84
N SER A 28 -10.63 -2.77 2.81
CA SER A 28 -11.35 -1.48 2.75
C SER A 28 -12.07 -1.24 1.42
N LEU A 29 -11.59 -1.85 0.32
CA LEU A 29 -12.21 -1.79 -1.01
C LEU A 29 -13.27 -2.89 -1.23
N GLY A 30 -13.26 -3.94 -0.39
CA GLY A 30 -14.16 -5.08 -0.50
C GLY A 30 -14.08 -5.75 -1.87
N ASP A 31 -15.25 -6.04 -2.46
CA ASP A 31 -15.35 -6.75 -3.75
C ASP A 31 -14.62 -6.02 -4.90
N ARG A 32 -14.43 -4.70 -4.80
CA ARG A 32 -13.76 -3.88 -5.81
C ARG A 32 -12.24 -4.06 -5.82
N ALA A 33 -11.66 -4.69 -4.81
CA ALA A 33 -10.19 -4.86 -4.71
C ALA A 33 -9.60 -5.66 -5.88
N GLY A 34 -10.39 -6.55 -6.49
CA GLY A 34 -10.00 -7.32 -7.68
C GLY A 34 -10.13 -6.57 -9.01
N GLU A 35 -10.71 -5.37 -9.00
CA GLU A 35 -10.93 -4.54 -10.20
C GLU A 35 -10.02 -3.31 -10.24
N VAL A 36 -9.48 -2.93 -9.08
CA VAL A 36 -8.63 -1.74 -8.92
C VAL A 36 -7.16 -2.13 -9.01
N SER A 37 -6.42 -1.47 -9.89
CA SER A 37 -4.96 -1.58 -9.94
C SER A 37 -4.34 -1.13 -8.61
N ALA A 38 -3.46 -1.95 -8.07
CA ALA A 38 -2.70 -1.62 -6.89
C ALA A 38 -1.73 -0.47 -7.19
N THR A 39 -1.69 0.52 -6.32
CA THR A 39 -0.77 1.65 -6.43
C THR A 39 -0.07 1.90 -5.10
N ARG A 40 1.03 2.65 -5.13
CA ARG A 40 1.73 3.08 -3.91
C ARG A 40 0.81 3.89 -3.00
N GLY A 41 -0.08 4.70 -3.58
CA GLY A 41 -1.06 5.49 -2.84
C GLY A 41 -1.98 4.68 -1.94
N HIS A 42 -2.35 3.45 -2.34
CA HIS A 42 -3.15 2.58 -1.47
C HIS A 42 -2.39 2.20 -0.21
N LEU A 43 -1.11 1.84 -0.35
CA LEU A 43 -0.25 1.45 0.77
C LEU A 43 0.08 2.64 1.68
N VAL A 44 0.34 3.81 1.10
CA VAL A 44 0.66 5.02 1.87
C VAL A 44 -0.55 5.50 2.66
N ARG A 45 -1.75 5.53 2.08
CA ARG A 45 -2.99 5.89 2.81
C ARG A 45 -3.24 4.94 3.97
N GLN A 46 -3.12 3.64 3.73
CA GLN A 46 -3.29 2.66 4.79
C GLN A 46 -2.25 2.84 5.90
N ALA A 47 -1.00 3.16 5.56
CA ALA A 47 0.06 3.37 6.56
C ALA A 47 -0.19 4.62 7.42
N VAL A 48 -0.78 5.68 6.85
CA VAL A 48 -1.23 6.84 7.62
C VAL A 48 -2.40 6.46 8.53
N GLN A 49 -3.41 5.77 8.01
CA GLN A 49 -4.58 5.31 8.80
C GLN A 49 -4.17 4.39 9.96
N ASP A 50 -3.15 3.56 9.76
CA ASP A 50 -2.64 2.65 10.78
C ASP A 50 -1.72 3.34 11.82
N GLY A 51 -1.42 4.64 11.64
CA GLY A 51 -0.53 5.40 12.52
C GLY A 51 0.96 5.03 12.41
N LEU A 52 1.36 4.34 11.32
CA LEU A 52 2.76 4.04 11.03
C LEU A 52 3.54 5.31 10.67
N LEU A 53 2.86 6.30 10.09
CA LEU A 53 3.44 7.56 9.65
C LEU A 53 2.90 8.73 10.49
N ARG A 54 3.17 8.72 11.81
CA ARG A 54 2.62 9.68 12.79
C ARG A 54 2.70 11.17 12.43
N LYS A 55 3.67 11.54 11.59
CA LYS A 55 3.83 12.91 11.07
C LYS A 55 2.69 13.36 10.14
N PHE A 56 1.77 12.47 9.79
CA PHE A 56 0.63 12.73 8.90
C PHE A 56 -0.71 12.42 9.56
N ASP A 57 -0.75 12.22 10.88
CA ASP A 57 -1.99 11.91 11.60
C ASP A 57 -3.03 13.05 11.46
N ASP A 58 -2.55 14.28 11.27
CA ASP A 58 -3.35 15.48 10.99
C ASP A 58 -4.01 15.49 9.60
N LEU A 59 -3.59 14.60 8.70
CA LEU A 59 -4.20 14.43 7.39
C LEU A 59 -5.40 13.49 7.42
N VAL A 60 -5.68 12.82 8.53
CA VAL A 60 -6.85 11.94 8.68
C VAL A 60 -8.06 12.80 9.03
N GLY A 61 -9.05 12.81 8.13
CA GLY A 61 -10.32 13.48 8.35
C GLY A 61 -11.22 12.76 9.36
N ASP A 62 -12.28 13.44 9.80
CA ASP A 62 -13.26 12.88 10.75
C ASP A 62 -14.00 11.63 10.21
N ASP A 63 -14.01 11.45 8.89
CA ASP A 63 -14.57 10.29 8.20
C ASP A 63 -13.55 9.15 7.97
N GLY A 64 -12.33 9.31 8.48
CA GLY A 64 -11.23 8.35 8.32
C GLY A 64 -10.54 8.41 6.95
N THR A 65 -10.93 9.32 6.06
CA THR A 65 -10.23 9.53 4.78
C THR A 65 -8.91 10.26 5.01
N VAL A 66 -7.91 9.98 4.18
CA VAL A 66 -6.60 10.63 4.28
C VAL A 66 -6.47 11.70 3.20
N ASP A 67 -6.27 12.95 3.60
CA ASP A 67 -6.09 14.11 2.73
C ASP A 67 -4.69 14.14 2.12
N LEU A 68 -4.44 13.19 1.22
CA LEU A 68 -3.20 13.12 0.45
C LEU A 68 -3.48 12.89 -1.04
N VAL A 69 -2.71 13.59 -1.85
CA VAL A 69 -2.75 13.44 -3.32
C VAL A 69 -1.80 12.34 -3.73
N CYS A 70 -2.38 11.16 -3.85
CA CYS A 70 -1.82 9.99 -4.52
C CYS A 70 -2.77 9.68 -5.68
N ASP A 71 -2.71 10.48 -6.74
CA ASP A 71 -3.63 10.43 -7.89
C ASP A 71 -3.42 9.13 -8.68
N PRO A 72 -4.39 8.20 -8.70
CA PRO A 72 -4.26 6.93 -9.41
C PRO A 72 -4.08 7.07 -10.94
N GLY A 73 -4.51 8.18 -11.54
CA GLY A 73 -4.31 8.47 -12.97
C GLY A 73 -2.89 8.98 -13.29
N MET A 74 -2.16 9.40 -12.26
CA MET A 74 -0.78 9.89 -12.35
C MET A 74 0.22 8.94 -11.66
N GLU A 75 -0.26 8.05 -10.79
CA GLU A 75 0.54 7.02 -10.16
C GLU A 75 0.77 5.85 -11.11
N ILE A 76 2.04 5.49 -11.27
CA ILE A 76 2.42 4.25 -11.92
C ILE A 76 1.91 3.09 -11.05
N PRO A 77 1.07 2.19 -11.60
CA PRO A 77 0.63 1.00 -10.90
C PRO A 77 1.81 0.15 -10.41
N LEU A 78 1.59 -0.64 -9.36
CA LEU A 78 2.59 -1.59 -8.93
C LEU A 78 2.68 -2.73 -9.95
N GLU A 79 3.89 -2.94 -10.46
CA GLU A 79 4.19 -3.98 -11.44
C GLU A 79 5.09 -5.04 -10.83
N LEU A 80 4.78 -6.30 -11.16
CA LEU A 80 5.65 -7.45 -10.92
C LEU A 80 5.76 -8.21 -12.22
N GLU A 81 7.00 -8.52 -12.65
CA GLU A 81 7.25 -9.25 -13.91
C GLU A 81 6.58 -8.59 -15.14
N ASN A 82 6.60 -7.25 -15.20
CA ASN A 82 5.95 -6.42 -16.25
C ASN A 82 4.42 -6.57 -16.33
N ARG A 83 3.77 -7.04 -15.26
CA ARG A 83 2.31 -7.10 -15.14
C ARG A 83 1.83 -6.17 -14.04
N THR A 84 0.87 -5.30 -14.38
CA THR A 84 0.12 -4.52 -13.39
C THR A 84 -0.69 -5.45 -12.51
N LEU A 85 -0.56 -5.29 -11.20
CA LEU A 85 -1.30 -6.08 -10.22
C LEU A 85 -2.54 -5.33 -9.75
N THR A 86 -3.61 -6.07 -9.48
CA THR A 86 -4.72 -5.62 -8.62
C THR A 86 -4.30 -5.68 -7.15
N LEU A 87 -5.08 -5.09 -6.23
CA LEU A 87 -4.75 -5.17 -4.80
C LEU A 87 -4.78 -6.61 -4.26
N THR A 88 -5.72 -7.43 -4.74
CA THR A 88 -5.77 -8.86 -4.42
C THR A 88 -4.53 -9.59 -4.94
N GLU A 89 -4.14 -9.34 -6.18
CA GLU A 89 -2.94 -9.97 -6.77
C GLU A 89 -1.64 -9.51 -6.10
N LEU A 90 -1.57 -8.24 -5.66
CA LEU A 90 -0.45 -7.74 -4.88
C LEU A 90 -0.33 -8.48 -3.54
N LEU A 91 -1.46 -8.68 -2.85
CA LEU A 91 -1.48 -9.39 -1.59
C LEU A 91 -0.98 -10.83 -1.75
N ASP A 92 -1.47 -11.53 -2.79
CA ASP A 92 -1.03 -12.88 -3.11
C ASP A 92 0.47 -12.92 -3.42
N ALA A 93 0.97 -12.00 -4.23
CA ALA A 93 2.39 -11.90 -4.57
C ALA A 93 3.28 -11.64 -3.34
N LEU A 94 2.82 -10.80 -2.41
CA LEU A 94 3.54 -10.50 -1.16
C LEU A 94 3.57 -11.72 -0.22
N HIS A 95 2.48 -12.49 -0.15
CA HIS A 95 2.45 -13.75 0.60
C HIS A 95 3.39 -14.79 -0.03
N VAL A 96 3.35 -14.97 -1.35
CA VAL A 96 4.23 -15.92 -2.06
C VAL A 96 5.71 -15.57 -1.86
N LYS A 97 6.08 -14.29 -1.94
CA LYS A 97 7.47 -13.85 -1.67
C LYS A 97 7.92 -14.16 -0.25
N ARG A 98 7.05 -14.06 0.75
CA ARG A 98 7.37 -14.43 2.13
C ARG A 98 7.66 -15.93 2.23
N THR A 99 6.80 -16.75 1.64
CA THR A 99 6.98 -18.21 1.60
C THR A 99 8.27 -18.60 0.88
N TRP A 100 8.63 -17.93 -0.21
CA TRP A 100 9.90 -18.17 -0.92
C TRP A 100 11.13 -17.74 -0.12
N GLY A 101 11.04 -16.61 0.60
CA GLY A 101 12.09 -16.15 1.51
C GLY A 101 12.33 -17.11 2.68
N ASP A 102 11.24 -17.65 3.26
CA ASP A 102 11.31 -18.61 4.37
C ASP A 102 11.87 -19.97 3.93
N VAL A 103 11.53 -20.45 2.73
CA VAL A 103 12.10 -21.69 2.17
C VAL A 103 13.59 -21.55 1.90
N LYS A 104 14.05 -20.39 1.41
CA LYS A 104 15.48 -20.14 1.17
C LYS A 104 16.26 -20.03 2.49
N ALA A 105 15.72 -19.34 3.49
CA ALA A 105 16.32 -19.25 4.82
C ALA A 105 16.41 -20.62 5.53
N ALA A 106 15.43 -21.49 5.35
CA ALA A 106 15.47 -22.86 5.87
C ALA A 106 16.47 -23.76 5.11
N SER A 107 16.62 -23.56 3.80
CA SER A 107 17.57 -24.32 2.98
C SER A 107 19.04 -23.93 3.17
N GLU A 108 19.32 -22.71 3.63
CA GLU A 108 20.69 -22.25 3.94
C GLU A 108 21.12 -22.59 5.37
N ALA A 109 20.19 -23.09 6.20
CA ALA A 109 20.41 -23.49 7.59
C ALA A 109 20.49 -25.02 7.80
N ALA A 110 20.57 -25.81 6.71
CA ALA A 110 20.60 -27.28 6.71
C ALA A 110 21.90 -27.85 6.14
#